data_AF-A0A3N5M309-F1
#
_entry.id   AF-A0A3N5M309-F1
#
_cell.length_a   1.000
_cell.length_b   1.000
_cell.length_c   1.000
_cell.angle_alpha   90.00
_cell.angle_beta   90.00
_cell.angle_gamma   90.00
#
_symmetry.space_group_name_H-M   'P 1'
#
loop_
_entity.id
_entity.type
_entity.pdbx_description
1 polymer ?
#
loop_
_entity_poly.entity_id
_entity_poly.type
_entity_poly.pdbx_seq_one_letter_code
_entity_poly.pdbx_strand_id
1 'polypeptide(L)'
;MRMRYDVIIIGAGPAGIFAALELVRRDSLRVLLVERGPDIDRRSCPARTTGVCAGCSPCGITCGWGGAGAFSDGKLTLSPEVGGWLDQFMPTERLVELIADVDAVWLEYGATREVHGGGKKADKIRREALKHGMTLIAAPVRHMGTERAFAILTAMRRELESRLDVRSGVKAER
;
A
#
# COMPACT_ATOMS: atom_id res chain seq x y z
N MET A 1 -5.57 24.66 -17.44
CA MET A 1 -6.03 23.78 -16.35
C MET A 1 -7.53 23.58 -16.49
N ARG A 2 -8.01 22.34 -16.46
CA ARG A 2 -9.45 22.07 -16.50
C ARG A 2 -10.02 22.28 -15.10
N MET A 3 -11.14 23.01 -15.00
CA MET A 3 -11.73 23.38 -13.70
C MET A 3 -12.69 22.32 -13.13
N ARG A 4 -12.85 21.16 -13.79
CA ARG A 4 -13.76 20.10 -13.35
C ARG A 4 -13.12 18.72 -13.50
N TYR A 5 -13.15 17.96 -12.41
CA TYR A 5 -12.84 16.54 -12.32
C TYR A 5 -14.10 15.79 -11.92
N ASP A 6 -14.19 14.53 -12.33
CA ASP A 6 -15.30 13.65 -11.97
C ASP A 6 -15.03 13.00 -10.60
N VAL A 7 -13.77 12.73 -10.29
CA VAL A 7 -13.31 12.19 -9.00
C VAL A 7 -12.07 12.93 -8.52
N ILE A 8 -12.02 13.24 -7.21
CA ILE A 8 -10.82 13.78 -6.56
C ILE A 8 -10.41 12.82 -5.44
N ILE A 9 -9.17 12.33 -5.51
CA ILE A 9 -8.55 11.46 -4.51
C ILE A 9 -7.59 12.30 -3.66
N ILE A 10 -7.76 12.26 -2.34
CA ILE A 10 -6.90 12.97 -1.39
C ILE A 10 -5.99 11.96 -0.70
N GLY A 11 -4.70 12.02 -1.01
CA GLY A 11 -3.63 11.19 -0.48
C GLY A 11 -3.10 10.16 -1.50
N ALA A 12 -1.78 10.15 -1.71
CA ALA A 12 -1.08 9.20 -2.57
C ALA A 12 -0.56 7.98 -1.79
N GLY A 13 -1.26 7.53 -0.75
CA GLY A 13 -0.96 6.27 -0.07
C GLY A 13 -1.42 5.05 -0.89
N PRO A 14 -1.18 3.81 -0.42
CA PRO A 14 -1.62 2.61 -1.11
C PRO A 14 -3.12 2.63 -1.48
N ALA A 15 -4.00 3.05 -0.56
CA ALA A 15 -5.43 3.15 -0.84
C ALA A 15 -5.75 4.11 -2.00
N GLY A 16 -5.15 5.30 -2.02
CA GLY A 16 -5.36 6.30 -3.07
C GLY A 16 -4.77 5.87 -4.41
N ILE A 17 -3.59 5.23 -4.40
CA ILE A 17 -2.94 4.69 -5.60
C ILE A 17 -3.79 3.57 -6.20
N PHE A 18 -4.27 2.63 -5.39
CA PHE A 18 -5.11 1.53 -5.87
C PHE A 18 -6.46 2.00 -6.37
N ALA A 19 -7.09 2.97 -5.69
CA ALA A 19 -8.31 3.60 -6.19
C ALA A 19 -8.08 4.28 -7.55
N ALA A 20 -6.96 5.00 -7.70
CA ALA A 20 -6.59 5.63 -8.96
C ALA A 20 -6.36 4.61 -10.08
N LEU A 21 -5.60 3.54 -9.80
CA LEU A 21 -5.36 2.44 -10.75
C LEU A 21 -6.67 1.81 -11.23
N GLU A 22 -7.57 1.53 -10.29
CA GLU A 22 -8.86 0.93 -10.61
C GLU A 22 -9.72 1.85 -11.50
N LEU A 23 -9.83 3.14 -11.14
CA LEU A 23 -10.62 4.11 -11.90
C LEU A 23 -10.08 4.29 -13.33
N VAL A 24 -8.76 4.38 -13.51
CA VAL A 24 -8.20 4.54 -14.87
C VAL A 24 -8.24 3.27 -15.71
N ARG A 25 -8.30 2.09 -15.08
CA ARG A 25 -8.39 0.80 -15.77
C ARG A 25 -9.81 0.48 -16.22
N ARG A 26 -10.82 0.91 -15.46
CA ARG A 26 -12.23 0.56 -15.70
C ARG A 26 -13.03 1.66 -16.38
N ASP A 27 -12.75 2.92 -16.06
CA ASP A 27 -13.60 4.04 -16.47
C ASP A 27 -12.83 5.11 -17.24
N SER A 28 -13.55 5.87 -18.06
CA SER A 28 -13.02 7.08 -18.72
C SER A 28 -13.25 8.33 -17.88
N LEU A 29 -13.00 8.25 -16.57
CA LEU A 29 -13.22 9.35 -15.63
C LEU A 29 -12.02 10.30 -15.58
N ARG A 30 -12.29 11.60 -15.40
CA ARG A 30 -11.23 12.58 -15.13
C ARG A 30 -10.94 12.58 -13.64
N VAL A 31 -9.79 12.02 -13.28
CA VAL A 31 -9.37 11.87 -11.89
C VAL A 31 -8.28 12.90 -11.56
N LEU A 32 -8.39 13.53 -10.40
CA LEU A 32 -7.33 14.31 -9.78
C LEU A 32 -6.85 13.60 -8.52
N LEU A 33 -5.56 13.32 -8.40
CA LEU A 33 -4.95 12.84 -7.17
C LEU A 33 -4.13 13.96 -6.53
N VAL A 34 -4.43 14.31 -5.28
CA VAL A 34 -3.74 15.36 -4.52
C VAL A 34 -2.96 14.75 -3.37
N GLU A 35 -1.68 15.09 -3.24
CA GLU A 35 -0.81 14.64 -2.16
C GLU A 35 -0.04 15.83 -1.56
N ARG A 36 -0.01 15.90 -0.22
CA ARG A 36 0.67 16.98 0.50
C ARG A 36 2.20 16.85 0.46
N GLY A 37 2.72 15.63 0.41
CA GLY A 37 4.15 15.34 0.35
C GLY A 37 4.71 15.31 -1.08
N PRO A 38 6.01 15.04 -1.20
CA PRO A 38 6.70 15.00 -2.50
C PRO A 38 6.32 13.77 -3.35
N ASP A 39 6.56 13.87 -4.65
CA ASP A 39 6.50 12.73 -5.58
C ASP A 39 7.64 11.72 -5.29
N ILE A 40 7.55 10.51 -5.84
CA ILE A 40 8.39 9.34 -5.46
C ILE A 40 9.89 9.61 -5.57
N ASP A 41 10.32 10.30 -6.62
CA ASP A 41 11.71 10.66 -6.94
C ASP A 41 12.30 11.69 -5.96
N ARG A 42 11.43 12.51 -5.34
CA ARG A 42 11.81 13.57 -4.41
C ARG A 42 11.62 13.18 -2.95
N ARG A 43 11.27 11.92 -2.69
CA ARG A 43 11.09 11.45 -1.32
C ARG A 43 12.45 11.21 -0.65
N SER A 44 12.69 11.90 0.45
CA SER A 44 13.87 11.70 1.29
C SER A 44 13.58 12.00 2.76
N CYS A 45 14.33 11.36 3.65
CA CYS A 45 14.30 11.67 5.08
C CYS A 45 15.72 11.98 5.55
N PRO A 46 15.99 13.20 6.05
CA PRO A 46 17.32 13.57 6.55
C PRO A 46 17.86 12.61 7.62
N ALA A 47 16.97 12.03 8.43
CA ALA A 47 17.35 11.08 9.49
C ALA A 47 18.07 9.83 8.97
N ARG A 48 17.93 9.47 7.69
CA ARG A 48 18.67 8.35 7.07
C ARG A 48 20.16 8.64 6.95
N THR A 49 20.55 9.91 6.90
CA THR A 49 21.95 10.35 6.81
C THR A 49 22.44 10.90 8.15
N THR A 50 21.59 11.65 8.86
CA THR A 50 21.97 12.32 10.10
C THR A 50 21.78 11.47 11.35
N GLY A 51 21.01 10.38 11.27
CA GLY A 51 20.59 9.59 12.42
C GLY A 51 19.59 10.29 13.35
N VAL A 52 19.20 11.54 13.07
CA VAL A 52 18.35 12.38 13.92
C VAL A 52 17.12 12.83 13.14
N CYS A 53 15.94 12.67 13.74
CA CYS A 53 14.69 13.15 13.15
C CYS A 53 14.69 14.68 13.05
N ALA A 54 14.47 15.20 11.84
CA ALA A 54 14.44 16.64 11.56
C ALA A 54 13.05 17.30 11.76
N GLY A 55 12.03 16.55 12.20
CA GLY A 55 10.70 17.12 12.48
C GLY A 55 9.98 17.71 11.25
N CYS A 56 10.19 17.15 10.06
CA CYS A 56 9.67 17.70 8.79
C CYS A 56 8.14 17.82 8.78
N SER A 57 7.62 18.90 8.17
CA SER A 57 6.19 19.14 7.96
C SER A 57 5.91 19.53 6.49
N PRO A 58 5.31 18.64 5.66
CA PRO A 58 4.93 17.26 5.98
C PRO A 58 6.14 16.32 6.10
N CYS A 59 5.99 15.21 6.82
CA CYS A 59 7.06 14.25 7.03
C CYS A 59 7.35 13.45 5.75
N GLY A 60 8.61 13.46 5.29
CA GLY A 60 9.05 12.76 4.08
C GLY A 60 8.91 11.24 4.15
N ILE A 61 8.78 10.63 5.34
CA ILE A 61 8.55 9.19 5.53
C ILE A 61 7.07 8.82 5.41
N THR A 62 6.17 9.63 5.97
CA THR A 62 4.73 9.29 6.04
C THR A 62 3.91 9.95 4.94
N CYS A 63 4.44 10.99 4.29
CA CYS A 63 3.76 11.78 3.27
C CYS A 63 4.52 11.74 1.95
N GLY A 64 3.79 11.87 0.85
CA GLY A 64 4.29 11.74 -0.50
C GLY A 64 3.80 10.48 -1.20
N TRP A 65 4.25 10.28 -2.44
CA TRP A 65 3.84 9.12 -3.24
C TRP A 65 4.17 7.79 -2.55
N GLY A 66 3.18 6.91 -2.42
CA GLY A 66 3.25 5.65 -1.67
C GLY A 66 3.02 5.80 -0.16
N GLY A 67 2.77 7.01 0.35
CA GLY A 67 2.48 7.30 1.76
C GLY A 67 3.51 6.72 2.72
N ALA A 68 3.07 6.23 3.88
CA ALA A 68 3.96 5.54 4.82
C ALA A 68 4.52 4.21 4.29
N GLY A 69 3.89 3.62 3.26
CA GLY A 69 4.29 2.33 2.70
C GLY A 69 5.61 2.36 1.95
N ALA A 70 5.97 3.48 1.29
CA ALA A 70 7.14 3.54 0.40
C ALA A 70 8.49 3.37 1.11
N PHE A 71 8.57 3.73 2.40
CA PHE A 71 9.77 3.58 3.21
C PHE A 71 9.63 2.48 4.27
N SER A 72 8.63 1.62 4.13
CA SER A 72 8.43 0.47 5.00
C SER A 72 9.28 -0.73 4.54
N ASP A 73 9.32 -1.76 5.37
CA ASP A 73 9.95 -3.05 5.05
C ASP A 73 9.19 -3.84 3.96
N GLY A 74 8.07 -3.32 3.43
CA GLY A 74 7.36 -3.92 2.30
C GLY A 74 6.76 -5.29 2.63
N LYS A 75 6.12 -5.42 3.79
CA LYS A 75 5.43 -6.64 4.25
C LYS A 75 3.93 -6.54 3.98
N LEU A 76 3.42 -7.39 3.11
CA LEU A 76 1.99 -7.49 2.81
C LEU A 76 1.41 -8.68 3.55
N THR A 77 0.42 -8.43 4.41
CA THR A 77 -0.28 -9.49 5.14
C THR A 77 -1.41 -10.04 4.28
N LEU A 78 -1.40 -11.35 4.06
CA LEU A 78 -2.34 -12.05 3.19
C LEU A 78 -3.32 -12.88 4.03
N SER A 79 -3.90 -12.26 5.06
CA SER A 79 -4.87 -12.89 5.96
C SER A 79 -5.96 -11.91 6.35
N PRO A 80 -7.25 -12.32 6.35
CA PRO A 80 -8.35 -11.48 6.82
C PRO A 80 -8.34 -11.31 8.35
N GLU A 81 -7.60 -12.16 9.08
CA GLU A 81 -7.57 -12.17 10.55
C GLU A 81 -6.63 -11.10 11.15
N VAL A 82 -5.88 -10.38 10.31
CA VAL A 82 -4.90 -9.37 10.73
C VAL A 82 -5.03 -8.11 9.90
N GLY A 83 -5.02 -6.94 10.55
CA GLY A 83 -5.01 -5.64 9.87
C GLY A 83 -6.27 -4.80 10.05
N GLY A 84 -7.17 -5.17 10.96
CA GLY A 84 -8.36 -4.40 11.32
C GLY A 84 -9.57 -5.31 11.50
N TRP A 85 -10.76 -4.74 11.32
CA TRP A 85 -12.05 -5.42 11.45
C TRP A 85 -12.82 -5.39 10.14
N LEU A 86 -12.13 -5.67 9.02
CA LEU A 86 -12.72 -5.58 7.68
C LEU A 86 -13.84 -6.62 7.47
N ASP A 87 -13.76 -7.74 8.19
CA ASP A 87 -14.78 -8.77 8.30
C ASP A 87 -16.09 -8.28 8.93
N GLN A 88 -16.07 -7.15 9.67
CA GLN A 88 -17.29 -6.52 10.18
C GLN A 88 -18.03 -5.70 9.10
N PHE A 89 -17.37 -5.37 8.00
CA PHE A 89 -17.94 -4.57 6.91
C PHE A 89 -18.36 -5.42 5.70
N MET A 90 -17.84 -6.65 5.59
CA MET A 90 -18.15 -7.55 4.47
C MET A 90 -17.91 -9.02 4.82
N PRO A 91 -18.54 -9.97 4.10
CA PRO A 91 -18.30 -11.39 4.27
C PRO A 91 -16.81 -11.75 4.12
N THR A 92 -16.34 -12.69 4.95
CA THR A 92 -14.93 -13.12 4.97
C THR A 92 -14.47 -13.64 3.61
N GLU A 93 -15.34 -14.33 2.87
CA GLU A 93 -15.06 -14.84 1.52
C GLU A 93 -14.72 -13.70 0.58
N ARG A 94 -15.50 -12.61 0.62
CA ARG A 94 -15.26 -11.43 -0.21
C ARG A 94 -13.98 -10.70 0.19
N LEU A 95 -13.67 -10.65 1.48
CA LEU A 95 -12.43 -10.06 1.96
C LEU A 95 -11.21 -10.85 1.48
N VAL A 96 -11.28 -12.19 1.48
CA VAL A 96 -10.20 -13.05 0.95
C VAL A 96 -9.98 -12.80 -0.54
N GLU A 97 -11.05 -12.67 -1.34
CA GLU A 97 -10.96 -12.31 -2.76
C GLU A 97 -10.27 -10.96 -2.95
N LEU A 98 -10.68 -9.93 -2.20
CA LEU A 98 -10.10 -8.59 -2.31
C LEU A 98 -8.62 -8.56 -1.90
N ILE A 99 -8.22 -9.32 -0.89
CA ILE A 99 -6.81 -9.47 -0.50
C ILE A 99 -6.02 -10.12 -1.65
N ALA A 100 -6.58 -11.15 -2.28
CA ALA A 100 -5.94 -11.81 -3.42
C ALA A 100 -5.83 -10.88 -4.65
N ASP A 101 -6.87 -10.09 -4.92
CA ASP A 101 -6.87 -9.09 -6.01
C ASP A 101 -5.78 -8.03 -5.76
N VAL A 102 -5.70 -7.49 -4.54
CA VAL A 102 -4.66 -6.52 -4.17
C VAL A 102 -3.27 -7.13 -4.30
N ASP A 103 -3.07 -8.37 -3.83
CA ASP A 103 -1.79 -9.09 -3.95
C ASP A 103 -1.39 -9.33 -5.42
N ALA A 104 -2.36 -9.66 -6.28
CA ALA A 104 -2.13 -9.84 -7.71
C ALA A 104 -1.62 -8.57 -8.38
N VAL A 105 -2.18 -7.40 -8.02
CA VAL A 105 -1.68 -6.10 -8.51
C VAL A 105 -0.23 -5.87 -8.04
N TRP A 106 0.09 -6.15 -6.77
CA TRP A 106 1.49 -6.04 -6.31
C TRP A 106 2.44 -6.95 -7.11
N LEU A 107 2.01 -8.18 -7.42
CA LEU A 107 2.77 -9.12 -8.25
C LEU A 107 2.95 -8.62 -9.69
N GLU A 108 1.92 -8.00 -10.28
CA GLU A 108 1.96 -7.39 -11.62
C GLU A 108 3.10 -6.39 -11.75
N TYR A 109 3.29 -5.53 -10.73
CA TYR A 109 4.36 -4.52 -10.72
C TYR A 109 5.71 -5.03 -10.21
N GLY A 110 5.86 -6.32 -9.91
CA GLY A 110 7.15 -6.94 -9.61
C GLY A 110 7.40 -7.33 -8.14
N ALA A 111 6.34 -7.45 -7.32
CA ALA A 111 6.48 -8.06 -6.00
C ALA A 111 7.07 -9.47 -6.06
N THR A 112 7.75 -9.88 -4.99
CA THR A 112 8.30 -11.24 -4.86
C THR A 112 7.17 -12.26 -4.87
N ARG A 113 7.37 -13.44 -5.48
CA ARG A 113 6.36 -14.53 -5.45
C ARG A 113 6.35 -15.31 -4.13
N GLU A 114 7.44 -15.24 -3.38
CA GLU A 114 7.58 -15.93 -2.10
C GLU A 114 6.63 -15.36 -1.03
N VAL A 115 5.99 -16.27 -0.29
CA VAL A 115 5.13 -15.96 0.85
C VAL A 115 5.61 -16.78 2.04
N HIS A 116 5.84 -16.09 3.16
CA HIS A 116 6.32 -16.69 4.41
C HIS A 116 5.17 -16.86 5.41
N GLY A 117 5.36 -17.65 6.46
CA GLY A 117 4.39 -17.76 7.56
C GLY A 117 3.22 -18.73 7.34
N GLY A 118 3.21 -19.47 6.23
CA GLY A 118 2.19 -20.48 5.91
C GLY A 118 2.71 -21.92 5.81
N GLY A 119 1.84 -22.80 5.31
CA GLY A 119 2.17 -24.19 4.97
C GLY A 119 2.40 -25.13 6.15
N LYS A 120 2.99 -26.30 5.88
CA LYS A 120 3.12 -27.41 6.84
C LYS A 120 3.83 -27.03 8.15
N LYS A 121 4.79 -26.08 8.09
CA LYS A 121 5.50 -25.61 9.28
C LYS A 121 4.58 -24.82 10.21
N ALA A 122 3.79 -23.90 9.66
CA ALA A 122 2.78 -23.15 10.41
C ALA A 122 1.72 -24.10 11.00
N ASP A 123 1.26 -25.09 10.23
CA ASP A 123 0.30 -26.10 10.73
C ASP A 123 0.84 -26.95 11.88
N LYS A 124 2.14 -27.26 11.87
CA LYS A 124 2.78 -27.97 12.98
C LYS A 124 2.77 -27.11 14.25
N ILE A 125 3.12 -25.82 14.12
CA ILE A 125 3.13 -24.88 15.25
C ILE A 125 1.71 -24.66 15.76
N ARG A 126 0.72 -24.50 14.86
CA ARG A 126 -0.69 -24.37 15.22
C ARG A 126 -1.19 -25.56 16.03
N ARG A 127 -0.90 -26.79 15.59
CA ARG A 127 -1.27 -28.00 16.32
C ARG A 127 -0.59 -28.08 17.68
N GLU A 128 0.66 -27.64 17.79
CA GLU A 128 1.36 -27.60 19.07
C GLU A 128 0.76 -26.54 20.00
N ALA A 129 0.50 -25.33 19.52
CA ALA A 129 -0.14 -24.27 20.27
C ALA A 129 -1.48 -24.71 20.85
N LEU A 130 -2.31 -25.42 20.07
CA LEU A 130 -3.61 -25.93 20.50
C LEU A 130 -3.49 -26.92 21.68
N LYS A 131 -2.44 -27.74 21.75
CA LYS A 131 -2.23 -28.64 22.90
C LYS A 131 -1.99 -27.88 24.20
N HIS A 132 -1.49 -26.66 24.12
CA HIS A 132 -1.23 -25.78 25.25
C HIS A 132 -2.32 -24.72 25.44
N GLY A 133 -3.51 -24.91 24.82
CA GLY A 133 -4.63 -23.97 24.93
C GLY A 133 -4.42 -22.63 24.23
N MET A 134 -3.42 -22.53 23.34
CA MET A 134 -3.13 -21.33 22.57
C MET A 134 -3.68 -21.45 21.15
N THR A 135 -4.22 -20.34 20.62
CA THR A 135 -4.63 -20.23 19.22
C THR A 135 -3.54 -19.51 18.44
N LEU A 136 -2.99 -20.16 17.41
CA LEU A 136 -2.10 -19.51 16.45
C LEU A 136 -2.93 -18.89 15.32
N ILE A 137 -2.91 -17.56 15.23
CA ILE A 137 -3.40 -16.82 14.08
C ILE A 137 -2.30 -16.79 13.03
N ALA A 138 -2.45 -17.59 11.97
CA ALA A 138 -1.49 -17.63 10.89
C ALA A 138 -1.72 -16.44 9.95
N ALA A 139 -0.68 -15.62 9.78
CA ALA A 139 -0.69 -14.48 8.88
C ALA A 139 0.40 -14.68 7.83
N PRO A 140 0.09 -15.28 6.66
CA PRO A 140 1.03 -15.36 5.57
C PRO A 140 1.47 -13.96 5.14
N VAL A 141 2.77 -13.74 4.94
CA VAL A 141 3.33 -12.43 4.60
C VAL A 141 4.16 -12.54 3.32
N ARG A 142 3.89 -11.65 2.37
CA ARG A 142 4.80 -11.38 1.26
C ARG A 142 5.79 -10.30 1.67
N HIS A 143 7.08 -10.60 1.60
CA HIS A 143 8.14 -9.65 1.92
C HIS A 143 8.83 -9.19 0.63
N MET A 144 8.68 -7.91 0.32
CA MET A 144 9.26 -7.29 -0.88
C MET A 144 10.59 -6.58 -0.57
N GLY A 145 10.73 -6.04 0.64
CA GLY A 145 11.83 -5.14 1.01
C GLY A 145 11.63 -3.71 0.49
N THR A 146 12.35 -2.77 1.10
CA THR A 146 12.22 -1.33 0.83
C THR A 146 12.54 -0.95 -0.62
N GLU A 147 13.64 -1.46 -1.19
CA GLU A 147 14.10 -1.09 -2.53
C GLU A 147 13.09 -1.51 -3.62
N ARG A 148 12.55 -2.72 -3.48
CA ARG A 148 11.54 -3.24 -4.40
C ARG A 148 10.21 -2.50 -4.25
N ALA A 149 9.81 -2.18 -3.01
CA ALA A 149 8.62 -1.37 -2.77
C ALA A 149 8.73 0.00 -3.47
N PHE A 150 9.89 0.65 -3.42
CA PHE A 150 10.16 1.90 -4.13
C PHE A 150 10.03 1.73 -5.66
N ALA A 151 10.63 0.67 -6.22
CA ALA A 151 10.54 0.37 -7.65
C ALA A 151 9.10 0.11 -8.11
N ILE A 152 8.34 -0.68 -7.35
CA ILE A 152 6.92 -0.98 -7.64
C ILE A 152 6.10 0.31 -7.63
N LEU A 153 6.22 1.13 -6.58
CA LEU A 153 5.48 2.38 -6.47
C LEU A 153 5.84 3.36 -7.59
N THR A 154 7.10 3.37 -8.03
CA THR A 154 7.55 4.14 -9.19
C THR A 154 6.90 3.63 -10.49
N ALA A 155 6.77 2.31 -10.66
CA ALA A 155 6.09 1.73 -11.81
C ALA A 155 4.60 2.09 -11.84
N MET A 156 3.90 1.98 -10.70
CA MET A 156 2.52 2.44 -10.55
C MET A 156 2.37 3.93 -10.87
N ARG A 157 3.31 4.77 -10.40
CA ARG A 157 3.32 6.22 -10.70
C ARG A 157 3.41 6.52 -12.18
N ARG A 158 4.22 5.76 -12.92
CA ARG A 158 4.41 5.91 -14.37
C ARG A 158 3.18 5.51 -15.17
N GLU A 159 2.47 4.45 -14.78
CA GLU A 159 1.21 4.07 -15.43
C GLU A 159 0.16 5.19 -15.32
N LEU A 160 0.07 5.81 -14.14
CA LEU A 160 -0.91 6.85 -13.85
C LEU A 160 -0.56 8.21 -14.49
N GLU A 161 0.70 8.42 -14.85
CA GLU A 161 1.29 9.69 -15.30
C GLU A 161 0.62 10.30 -16.55
N SER A 162 0.10 9.44 -17.44
CA SER A 162 -0.60 9.85 -18.66
C SER A 162 -2.12 9.73 -18.57
N ARG A 163 -2.64 9.22 -17.44
CA ARG A 163 -4.03 8.79 -17.29
C ARG A 163 -4.83 9.63 -16.30
N LEU A 164 -4.16 10.33 -15.37
CA LEU A 164 -4.81 11.25 -14.43
C LEU A 164 -3.89 12.40 -14.03
N ASP A 165 -4.47 13.48 -13.50
CA ASP A 165 -3.71 14.62 -13.01
C ASP A 165 -3.23 14.35 -11.57
N VAL A 166 -1.91 14.36 -11.34
CA VAL A 166 -1.31 14.20 -10.01
C VAL A 166 -0.75 15.54 -9.53
N ARG A 167 -1.12 15.96 -8.32
CA ARG A 167 -0.58 17.16 -7.67
C ARG A 167 0.06 16.82 -6.33
N SER A 168 1.38 16.68 -6.35
CA SER A 168 2.23 16.50 -5.16
C SER A 168 2.63 17.86 -4.55
N GLY A 169 2.94 17.88 -3.27
CA GLY A 169 3.28 19.11 -2.53
C GLY A 169 2.09 20.04 -2.27
N VAL A 170 0.85 19.55 -2.43
CA VAL A 170 -0.37 20.35 -2.31
C VAL A 170 -1.22 19.84 -1.16
N LYS A 171 -1.54 20.72 -0.21
CA LYS A 171 -2.45 20.43 0.89
C LYS A 171 -3.89 20.66 0.42
N ALA A 172 -4.75 19.66 0.63
CA ALA A 172 -6.20 19.83 0.48
C ALA A 172 -6.77 20.52 1.73
N GLU A 173 -7.57 21.56 1.53
CA GLU A 173 -8.26 22.29 2.59
C GLU A 173 -9.77 22.23 2.34
N ARG A 174 -10.55 22.33 3.42
CA ARG A 174 -12.02 22.29 3.38
C ARG A 174 -12.58 23.67 3.08
#